data_AF-A0A3P2A3J3-F1
#
_entry.id   AF-A0A3P2A3J3-F1
#
_cell.length_a   1.000
_cell.length_b   1.000
_cell.length_c   1.000
_cell.angle_alpha   90.00
_cell.angle_beta   90.00
_cell.angle_gamma   90.00
#
_symmetry.space_group_name_H-M   'P 1'
#
loop_
_entity.id
_entity.type
_entity.pdbx_description
1 polymer ?
#
loop_
_entity_poly.entity_id
_entity_poly.type
_entity_poly.pdbx_seq_one_letter_code
_entity_poly.pdbx_strand_id
1 'polypeptide(L)'
;MRGLSYSFLRAICALVIGLILVMFPDKAGDYLVITIGVVFLVPSLISIIGYFVQPAEARLRFPIEGVGSLLFGAWLIIMPDFFADLLTFVLGFILVMGGVQQIASLSAARRWMPVPGGFYVVSVLILLAGLIALFNPTGVRSTAFVIIGIGCLVYAASELLNWFKFMRRRPKEPESPVKKLADIEDAEIID
;
A
#
# COMPACT_ATOMS: atom_id res chain seq x y z
N MET A 1 24.79 -2.86 13.13
CA MET A 1 24.02 -1.73 13.71
C MET A 1 22.98 -1.07 12.78
N ARG A 2 22.93 -1.34 11.46
CA ARG A 2 22.00 -0.65 10.52
C ARG A 2 20.59 -1.26 10.40
N GLY A 3 20.36 -2.52 10.79
CA GLY A 3 19.03 -3.16 10.69
C GLY A 3 18.02 -2.71 11.75
N LEU A 4 18.49 -2.31 12.93
CA LEU A 4 17.63 -1.96 14.08
C LEU A 4 16.92 -0.61 13.92
N SER A 5 17.60 0.41 13.38
CA SER A 5 16.97 1.71 13.12
C SER A 5 15.95 1.66 11.99
N TYR A 6 16.16 0.81 10.97
CA TYR A 6 15.23 0.72 9.84
C TYR A 6 13.91 0.05 10.24
N SER A 7 13.96 -1.05 11.01
CA SER A 7 12.75 -1.69 11.54
C SER A 7 11.97 -0.78 12.49
N PHE A 8 12.65 -0.04 13.37
CA PHE A 8 12.00 0.89 14.30
C PHE A 8 11.39 2.10 13.58
N LEU A 9 12.12 2.71 12.64
CA LEU A 9 11.59 3.79 11.80
C LEU A 9 10.38 3.32 10.99
N ARG A 10 10.45 2.14 10.37
CA ARG A 10 9.33 1.54 9.63
C ARG A 10 8.12 1.28 10.54
N ALA A 11 8.33 0.79 11.75
CA ALA A 11 7.26 0.57 12.71
C ALA A 11 6.57 1.88 13.12
N ILE A 12 7.35 2.94 13.42
CA ILE A 12 6.80 4.27 13.72
C ILE A 12 6.06 4.84 12.51
N CYS A 13 6.65 4.77 11.31
CA CYS A 13 5.99 5.24 10.09
C CYS A 13 4.69 4.47 9.83
N ALA A 14 4.70 3.15 9.96
CA ALA A 14 3.49 2.32 9.79
C ALA A 14 2.43 2.64 10.86
N LEU A 15 2.84 2.95 12.09
CA LEU A 15 1.94 3.36 13.16
C LEU A 15 1.28 4.71 12.85
N VAL A 16 2.07 5.71 12.45
CA VAL A 16 1.56 7.05 12.09
C VAL A 16 0.63 6.96 10.88
N ILE A 17 1.02 6.25 9.83
CA ILE A 17 0.20 6.05 8.63
C ILE A 17 -1.09 5.30 8.98
N GLY A 18 -0.99 4.21 9.74
CA GLY A 18 -2.14 3.43 10.19
C GLY A 18 -3.13 4.25 11.01
N LEU A 19 -2.62 5.10 11.92
CA LEU A 19 -3.46 5.98 12.73
C LEU A 19 -4.17 7.04 11.88
N ILE A 20 -3.46 7.65 10.93
CA ILE A 20 -4.04 8.64 10.00
C ILE A 20 -5.15 8.00 9.16
N LEU A 21 -4.92 6.79 8.62
CA LEU A 21 -5.91 6.08 7.82
C LEU A 21 -7.19 5.74 8.61
N VAL A 22 -7.07 5.38 9.89
CA VAL A 22 -8.23 5.06 10.73
C VAL A 22 -8.97 6.33 11.19
N MET A 23 -8.24 7.40 11.49
CA MET A 23 -8.84 8.66 11.95
C MET A 23 -9.50 9.46 10.80
N PHE A 24 -8.94 9.41 9.59
CA PHE A 24 -9.41 10.17 8.44
C PHE A 24 -9.49 9.31 7.17
N PRO A 25 -10.31 8.25 7.16
CA PRO A 25 -10.42 7.33 6.03
C PRO A 25 -11.00 8.00 4.78
N ASP A 26 -11.94 8.94 4.97
CA ASP A 26 -12.59 9.64 3.85
C ASP A 26 -11.58 10.51 3.09
N LYS A 27 -10.70 11.19 3.83
CA LYS A 27 -9.63 12.05 3.29
C LYS A 27 -8.44 11.28 2.74
N ALA A 28 -8.20 10.07 3.24
CA ALA A 28 -7.11 9.22 2.75
C ALA A 28 -7.28 8.91 1.26
N GLY A 29 -8.50 8.61 0.80
CA GLY A 29 -8.80 8.40 -0.62
C GLY A 29 -8.46 9.61 -1.48
N ASP A 30 -8.89 10.80 -1.05
CA ASP A 30 -8.68 12.05 -1.80
C ASP A 30 -7.18 12.36 -1.90
N TYR A 31 -6.44 12.23 -0.80
CA TYR A 31 -5.00 12.45 -0.79
C TYR A 31 -4.24 11.47 -1.68
N LEU A 32 -4.68 10.21 -1.79
CA LEU A 32 -4.08 9.26 -2.72
C LEU A 32 -4.28 9.71 -4.17
N VAL A 33 -5.49 10.12 -4.55
CA VAL A 33 -5.78 10.62 -5.91
C VAL A 33 -4.98 11.88 -6.21
N ILE A 34 -4.92 12.83 -5.28
CA ILE A 34 -4.11 14.05 -5.42
C ILE A 34 -2.64 13.70 -5.62
N THR A 35 -2.11 12.76 -4.82
CA THR A 35 -0.71 12.33 -4.92
C THR A 35 -0.41 11.72 -6.28
N ILE A 36 -1.31 10.85 -6.78
CA ILE A 36 -1.20 10.29 -8.14
C ILE A 36 -1.23 11.40 -9.19
N GLY A 37 -2.14 12.38 -9.05
CA GLY A 37 -2.22 13.54 -9.94
C GLY A 37 -0.91 14.34 -9.98
N VAL A 38 -0.31 14.63 -8.82
CA VAL A 38 0.99 15.33 -8.72
C VAL A 38 2.11 14.52 -9.36
N VAL A 39 2.18 13.22 -9.10
CA VAL A 39 3.17 12.32 -9.71
C VAL A 39 3.02 12.28 -11.23
N PHE A 40 1.80 12.39 -11.75
CA PHE A 40 1.55 12.50 -13.20
C PHE A 40 1.95 13.87 -13.77
N LEU A 41 1.82 14.96 -13.02
CA LEU A 41 2.19 16.30 -13.50
C LEU A 41 3.69 16.42 -13.82
N VAL A 42 4.57 15.86 -12.99
CA VAL A 42 6.03 15.98 -13.17
C VAL A 42 6.52 15.49 -14.56
N PRO A 43 6.28 14.23 -14.97
CA PRO A 43 6.68 13.76 -16.30
C PRO A 43 5.95 14.48 -17.43
N SER A 44 4.71 14.93 -17.19
CA SER A 44 3.92 15.68 -18.17
C SER A 44 4.55 17.04 -18.49
N LEU A 45 4.97 17.78 -17.46
CA LEU A 45 5.70 19.04 -17.62
C LEU A 45 7.03 18.82 -18.35
N ILE A 46 7.79 17.79 -17.98
CA ILE A 46 9.07 17.46 -18.63
C ILE A 46 8.85 17.17 -20.13
N SER A 47 7.82 16.41 -20.48
CA SER A 47 7.47 16.08 -21.87
C SER A 47 7.12 17.33 -22.69
N ILE A 48 6.30 18.23 -22.12
CA ILE A 48 5.89 19.48 -22.80
C ILE A 48 7.09 20.42 -22.96
N ILE A 49 7.86 20.67 -21.90
CA ILE A 49 9.05 21.54 -21.96
C ILE A 49 10.07 20.97 -22.95
N GLY A 50 10.30 19.65 -22.92
CA GLY A 50 11.19 18.96 -23.85
C GLY A 50 10.81 19.15 -25.33
N TYR A 51 9.51 19.24 -25.64
CA TYR A 51 9.04 19.53 -27.00
C TYR A 51 9.31 20.98 -27.44
N PHE A 52 9.21 21.96 -26.53
CA PHE A 52 9.51 23.35 -26.86
C PHE A 52 11.00 23.61 -27.08
N VAL A 53 11.87 22.87 -26.39
CA VAL A 53 13.34 22.97 -26.51
C VAL A 53 13.88 22.22 -27.72
N GLN A 54 13.14 21.25 -28.29
CA GLN A 54 13.58 20.50 -29.46
C GLN A 54 13.60 21.35 -30.74
N PRO A 55 14.67 21.25 -31.57
CA PRO A 55 14.77 21.94 -32.84
C PRO A 55 13.68 21.49 -33.82
N ALA A 56 13.26 22.39 -34.71
CA ALA A 56 12.11 22.19 -35.60
C ALA A 56 12.20 20.93 -36.48
N GLU A 57 13.41 20.45 -36.78
CA GLU A 57 13.66 19.21 -37.55
C GLU A 57 13.36 17.92 -36.76
N ALA A 58 13.41 17.97 -35.42
CA ALA A 58 13.11 16.83 -34.53
C ALA A 58 11.65 16.82 -34.04
N ARG A 59 10.86 17.87 -34.34
CA ARG A 59 9.42 17.97 -34.01
C ARG A 59 8.57 17.07 -34.91
N LEU A 60 8.78 15.76 -34.86
CA LEU A 60 8.03 14.80 -35.67
C LEU A 60 6.68 14.43 -35.04
N ARG A 61 6.46 14.67 -33.73
CA ARG A 61 5.19 14.39 -33.05
C ARG A 61 4.90 15.45 -31.99
N PHE A 62 3.72 16.06 -32.06
CA PHE A 62 3.20 16.85 -30.93
C PHE A 62 3.07 15.92 -29.71
N PRO A 63 3.46 16.35 -28.50
CA PRO A 63 3.36 15.57 -27.28
C PRO A 63 1.91 15.54 -26.79
N ILE A 64 1.02 14.95 -27.58
CA ILE A 64 -0.41 14.77 -27.25
C ILE A 64 -0.53 13.97 -25.95
N GLU A 65 0.37 13.00 -25.75
CA GLU A 65 0.47 12.23 -24.51
C GLU A 65 0.85 13.09 -23.31
N GLY A 66 1.80 14.02 -23.46
CA GLY A 66 2.24 14.95 -22.40
C GLY A 66 1.16 15.97 -22.04
N VAL A 67 0.43 16.49 -23.03
CA VAL A 67 -0.70 17.41 -22.79
C VAL A 67 -1.88 16.67 -22.16
N GLY A 68 -2.21 15.47 -22.64
CA GLY A 68 -3.28 14.65 -22.08
C GLY A 68 -3.02 14.23 -20.64
N SER A 69 -1.79 13.82 -20.33
CA SER A 69 -1.38 13.47 -18.96
C SER A 69 -1.30 14.69 -18.03
N LEU A 70 -0.92 15.87 -18.53
CA LEU A 70 -0.98 17.13 -17.77
C LEU A 70 -2.43 17.48 -17.41
N LEU A 71 -3.34 17.46 -18.39
CA LEU A 71 -4.76 17.76 -18.18
C LEU A 71 -5.41 16.75 -17.24
N PHE A 72 -5.09 15.47 -17.41
CA PHE A 72 -5.57 14.40 -16.54
C PHE A 72 -5.06 14.58 -15.10
N GLY A 73 -3.76 14.81 -14.92
CA GLY A 73 -3.17 15.06 -13.60
C GLY A 73 -3.76 16.29 -12.90
N ALA A 74 -3.98 17.38 -13.65
CA ALA A 74 -4.64 18.57 -13.14
C ALA A 74 -6.10 18.29 -12.74
N TRP A 75 -6.84 17.54 -13.56
CA TRP A 75 -8.21 17.14 -13.23
C TRP A 75 -8.24 16.31 -11.94
N LEU A 76 -7.35 15.33 -11.77
CA LEU A 76 -7.25 14.50 -10.56
C LEU A 76 -7.10 15.34 -9.29
N ILE A 77 -6.36 16.45 -9.37
CA ILE A 77 -6.15 17.36 -8.24
C ILE A 77 -7.39 18.23 -7.98
N ILE A 78 -8.11 18.64 -9.03
CA ILE A 78 -9.30 19.50 -8.91
C ILE A 78 -10.50 18.70 -8.37
N MET A 79 -10.71 17.47 -8.84
CA MET A 79 -11.81 16.59 -8.43
C MET A 79 -11.31 15.21 -7.97
N PRO A 80 -10.65 15.15 -6.80
CA PRO A 80 -10.13 13.89 -6.29
C PRO A 80 -11.24 12.94 -5.83
N ASP A 81 -12.31 13.48 -5.23
CA ASP A 81 -13.46 12.72 -4.73
C ASP A 81 -14.10 11.87 -5.84
N PHE A 82 -14.31 12.49 -7.01
CA PHE A 82 -14.90 11.82 -8.18
C PHE A 82 -14.08 10.61 -8.62
N PHE A 83 -12.76 10.74 -8.71
CA PHE A 83 -11.90 9.64 -9.14
C PHE A 83 -11.80 8.55 -8.08
N ALA A 84 -11.72 8.91 -6.80
CA ALA A 84 -11.69 7.95 -5.71
C ALA A 84 -13.00 7.13 -5.65
N ASP A 85 -14.14 7.76 -5.90
CA ASP A 85 -15.44 7.07 -6.00
C ASP A 85 -15.55 6.26 -7.29
N LEU A 86 -15.09 6.80 -8.42
CA LEU A 86 -15.06 6.09 -9.71
C LEU A 86 -14.24 4.80 -9.61
N LEU A 87 -13.08 4.83 -8.96
CA LEU A 87 -12.26 3.64 -8.71
C LEU A 87 -13.02 2.60 -7.91
N THR A 88 -13.74 3.03 -6.87
CA THR A 88 -14.53 2.12 -6.03
C THR A 88 -15.72 1.55 -6.78
N PHE A 89 -16.35 2.34 -7.65
CA PHE A 89 -17.43 1.91 -8.53
C PHE A 89 -16.95 0.87 -9.56
N VAL A 90 -15.81 1.13 -10.20
CA VAL A 90 -15.16 0.19 -11.12
C VAL A 90 -14.80 -1.11 -10.40
N LEU A 91 -14.24 -1.04 -9.20
CA LEU A 91 -13.98 -2.20 -8.36
C LEU A 91 -15.29 -2.96 -8.04
N GLY A 92 -16.36 -2.25 -7.69
CA GLY A 92 -17.68 -2.85 -7.45
C GLY A 92 -18.21 -3.59 -8.66
N PHE A 93 -18.11 -3.01 -9.85
CA PHE A 93 -18.53 -3.63 -11.10
C PHE A 93 -17.71 -4.89 -11.41
N ILE A 94 -16.39 -4.83 -11.26
CA ILE A 94 -15.49 -5.97 -11.44
C ILE A 94 -15.84 -7.09 -10.44
N LEU A 95 -16.15 -6.75 -9.19
CA LEU A 95 -16.57 -7.73 -8.17
C LEU A 95 -17.91 -8.39 -8.53
N VAL A 96 -18.90 -7.62 -9.00
CA VAL A 96 -20.19 -8.19 -9.43
C VAL A 96 -19.98 -9.13 -10.61
N MET A 97 -19.24 -8.71 -11.64
CA MET A 97 -18.92 -9.54 -12.79
C MET A 97 -18.16 -10.81 -12.37
N GLY A 98 -17.16 -10.67 -11.49
CA GLY A 98 -16.39 -11.79 -10.94
C GLY A 98 -17.25 -12.74 -10.11
N GLY A 99 -18.18 -12.22 -9.30
CA GLY A 99 -19.11 -13.01 -8.50
C GLY A 99 -20.09 -13.80 -9.38
N VAL A 100 -20.67 -13.16 -10.40
CA VAL A 100 -21.55 -13.82 -11.39
C VAL A 100 -20.78 -14.89 -12.15
N GLN A 101 -19.55 -14.59 -12.59
CA GLN A 101 -18.70 -15.54 -13.29
C GLN A 101 -18.31 -16.74 -12.42
N GLN A 102 -18.03 -16.52 -11.12
CA GLN A 102 -17.77 -17.62 -10.18
C GLN A 102 -19.01 -18.50 -9.98
N ILE A 103 -20.20 -17.90 -9.84
CA ILE A 103 -21.45 -18.68 -9.75
C ILE A 103 -21.68 -19.48 -11.04
N ALA A 104 -21.49 -18.84 -12.20
CA ALA A 104 -21.64 -19.49 -13.50
C ALA A 104 -20.65 -20.65 -13.68
N SER A 105 -19.36 -20.46 -13.33
CA SER A 105 -18.34 -21.50 -13.45
C SER A 105 -18.58 -22.67 -12.48
N LEU A 106 -18.99 -22.40 -11.25
CA LEU A 106 -19.37 -23.43 -10.28
C LEU A 106 -20.64 -24.17 -10.72
N SER A 107 -21.60 -23.49 -11.35
CA SER A 107 -22.81 -24.11 -11.89
C SER A 107 -22.53 -25.03 -13.08
N ALA A 108 -21.60 -24.64 -13.96
CA ALA A 108 -21.14 -25.47 -15.08
C ALA A 108 -20.31 -26.66 -14.60
N ALA A 109 -19.42 -26.46 -13.62
CA ALA A 109 -18.59 -27.51 -13.03
C ALA A 109 -19.42 -28.54 -12.24
N ARG A 110 -20.56 -28.12 -11.66
CA ARG A 110 -21.51 -29.00 -10.96
C ARG A 110 -22.07 -30.10 -11.86
N ARG A 111 -21.99 -29.96 -13.18
CA ARG A 111 -22.41 -30.99 -14.16
C ARG A 111 -21.42 -32.17 -14.26
N TRP A 112 -20.17 -32.03 -13.79
CA TRP A 112 -19.11 -33.04 -13.98
C TRP A 112 -18.41 -33.47 -12.68
N MET A 113 -18.58 -32.76 -11.56
CA MET A 113 -18.05 -33.15 -10.24
C MET A 113 -18.91 -32.53 -9.11
N PRO A 114 -19.09 -33.19 -7.95
CA PRO A 114 -19.72 -32.58 -6.79
C PRO A 114 -18.87 -31.42 -6.27
N VAL A 115 -19.33 -30.19 -6.54
CA VAL A 115 -18.64 -28.97 -6.16
C VAL A 115 -18.85 -28.69 -4.67
N PRO A 116 -17.80 -28.43 -3.87
CA PRO A 116 -17.95 -28.10 -2.45
C PRO A 116 -18.79 -26.84 -2.26
N GLY A 117 -19.84 -26.92 -1.44
CA GLY A 117 -20.80 -25.82 -1.23
C GLY A 117 -20.18 -24.53 -0.66
N GLY A 118 -19.00 -24.62 -0.02
CA GLY A 118 -18.28 -23.46 0.51
C GLY A 118 -17.88 -22.44 -0.56
N PHE A 119 -17.62 -22.87 -1.80
CA PHE A 119 -17.27 -21.94 -2.88
C PHE A 119 -18.46 -21.04 -3.29
N TYR A 120 -19.69 -21.54 -3.20
CA TYR A 120 -20.89 -20.73 -3.46
C TYR A 120 -21.05 -19.59 -2.44
N VAL A 121 -20.74 -19.85 -1.16
CA VAL A 121 -20.80 -18.83 -0.11
C VAL A 121 -19.80 -17.71 -0.40
N VAL A 122 -18.57 -18.05 -0.80
CA VAL A 122 -17.54 -17.06 -1.17
C VAL A 122 -18.00 -16.23 -2.36
N SER A 123 -18.53 -16.84 -3.43
CA SER A 123 -18.99 -16.11 -4.61
C SER A 123 -20.17 -15.18 -4.31
N VAL A 124 -21.10 -15.59 -3.44
CA VAL A 124 -22.21 -14.74 -2.98
C VAL A 124 -21.70 -13.58 -2.14
N LEU A 125 -20.74 -13.79 -1.24
CA LEU A 125 -20.11 -12.71 -0.47
C LEU A 125 -19.41 -11.70 -1.38
N ILE A 126 -18.71 -12.16 -2.41
CA ILE A 126 -18.06 -11.28 -3.40
C ILE A 126 -19.10 -10.47 -4.18
N LEU A 127 -20.20 -11.09 -4.60
CA LEU A 127 -21.28 -10.42 -5.33
C LEU A 127 -21.97 -9.36 -4.45
N LEU A 128 -22.24 -9.68 -3.18
CA LEU A 128 -22.79 -8.74 -2.20
C LEU A 128 -21.82 -7.57 -1.96
N ALA A 129 -20.53 -7.85 -1.78
CA ALA A 129 -19.51 -6.81 -1.62
C ALA A 129 -19.46 -5.88 -2.84
N GLY A 130 -19.51 -6.43 -4.06
CA GLY A 130 -19.58 -5.65 -5.29
C GLY A 130 -20.84 -4.79 -5.38
N LEU A 131 -22.00 -5.34 -4.98
CA LEU A 131 -23.26 -4.60 -4.98
C LEU A 131 -23.23 -3.43 -3.99
N ILE A 132 -22.72 -3.65 -2.78
CA ILE A 132 -22.56 -2.59 -1.76
C ILE A 132 -21.60 -1.50 -2.27
N ALA A 133 -20.53 -1.87 -2.97
CA ALA A 133 -19.59 -0.92 -3.56
C ALA A 133 -20.21 -0.06 -4.68
N LEU A 134 -21.18 -0.59 -5.43
CA LEU A 134 -21.91 0.17 -6.46
C LEU A 134 -22.91 1.16 -5.86
N PHE A 135 -23.61 0.78 -4.79
CA PHE A 135 -24.62 1.63 -4.15
C PHE A 135 -24.04 2.64 -3.15
N ASN A 136 -22.94 2.29 -2.47
CA ASN A 136 -22.26 3.15 -1.49
C ASN A 136 -20.73 3.13 -1.68
N PRO A 137 -20.22 3.68 -2.79
CA PRO A 137 -18.79 3.67 -3.10
C PRO A 137 -17.97 4.38 -2.01
N THR A 138 -18.43 5.54 -1.54
CA THR A 138 -17.74 6.34 -0.50
C THR A 138 -17.61 5.56 0.82
N GLY A 139 -18.68 4.85 1.22
CA GLY A 139 -18.68 4.02 2.43
C GLY A 139 -17.77 2.79 2.32
N VAL A 140 -17.77 2.10 1.18
CA VAL A 140 -16.89 0.95 0.93
C VAL A 140 -15.42 1.38 0.90
N ARG A 141 -15.13 2.48 0.22
CA ARG A 141 -13.80 3.11 0.17
C ARG A 141 -13.28 3.41 1.58
N SER A 142 -14.07 4.11 2.38
CA SER A 142 -13.73 4.48 3.76
C SER A 142 -13.49 3.23 4.61
N THR A 143 -14.39 2.24 4.53
CA THR A 143 -14.26 0.97 5.25
C THR A 143 -12.99 0.22 4.86
N ALA A 144 -12.65 0.16 3.57
CA ALA A 144 -11.43 -0.47 3.10
C ALA A 144 -10.18 0.21 3.68
N PHE A 145 -10.13 1.54 3.69
CA PHE A 145 -9.03 2.28 4.30
C PHE A 145 -8.93 2.07 5.82
N VAL A 146 -10.06 1.98 6.54
CA VAL A 146 -10.06 1.64 7.97
C VAL A 146 -9.50 0.23 8.20
N ILE A 147 -9.91 -0.76 7.41
CA ILE A 147 -9.40 -2.13 7.52
C ILE A 147 -7.89 -2.18 7.31
N ILE A 148 -7.40 -1.50 6.26
CA ILE A 148 -5.96 -1.37 5.97
C ILE A 148 -5.26 -0.66 7.13
N GLY A 149 -5.82 0.43 7.64
CA GLY A 149 -5.27 1.20 8.75
C GLY A 149 -5.14 0.39 10.04
N ILE A 150 -6.18 -0.37 10.41
CA ILE A 150 -6.14 -1.30 11.55
C ILE A 150 -5.08 -2.38 11.32
N GLY A 151 -4.99 -2.96 10.11
CA GLY A 151 -3.95 -3.92 9.77
C GLY A 151 -2.54 -3.35 9.94
N CYS A 152 -2.33 -2.11 9.50
CA CYS A 152 -1.07 -1.37 9.70
C CYS A 152 -0.78 -1.14 11.19
N LEU A 153 -1.79 -0.79 12.00
CA LEU A 153 -1.63 -0.61 13.45
C LEU A 153 -1.26 -1.92 14.15
N VAL A 154 -1.91 -3.03 13.80
CA VAL A 154 -1.58 -4.36 14.34
C VAL A 154 -0.16 -4.75 13.96
N TYR A 155 0.22 -4.56 12.69
CA TYR A 155 1.58 -4.82 12.23
C TYR A 155 2.62 -3.97 12.98
N ALA A 156 2.38 -2.66 13.10
CA ALA A 156 3.27 -1.75 13.81
C ALA A 156 3.39 -2.11 15.30
N ALA A 157 2.29 -2.49 15.94
CA ALA A 157 2.28 -2.95 17.32
C ALA A 157 3.09 -4.25 17.48
N SER A 158 2.93 -5.23 16.59
CA SER A 158 3.72 -6.47 16.60
C SER A 158 5.22 -6.21 16.44
N GLU A 159 5.60 -5.32 15.52
CA GLU A 159 7.00 -4.95 15.28
C GLU A 159 7.60 -4.22 16.50
N LEU A 160 6.83 -3.30 17.10
CA LEU A 160 7.25 -2.55 18.30
C LEU A 160 7.38 -3.46 19.53
N LEU A 161 6.44 -4.40 19.72
CA LEU A 161 6.51 -5.40 20.79
C LEU A 161 7.69 -6.34 20.63
N ASN A 162 7.95 -6.81 19.40
CA ASN A 162 9.12 -7.63 19.08
C ASN A 162 10.40 -6.86 19.41
N TRP A 163 10.52 -5.60 18.99
CA TRP A 163 11.66 -4.75 19.30
C TRP A 163 11.85 -4.54 20.81
N PHE A 164 10.79 -4.26 21.55
CA PHE A 164 10.85 -4.07 23.00
C PHE A 164 11.32 -5.34 23.71
N LYS A 165 10.87 -6.51 23.24
CA LYS A 165 11.30 -7.82 23.76
C LYS A 165 12.78 -8.10 23.42
N PHE A 166 13.26 -7.72 22.24
CA PHE A 166 14.68 -7.82 21.86
C PHE A 166 15.59 -6.87 22.65
N MET A 167 15.14 -5.64 22.92
CA MET A 167 15.88 -4.69 23.76
C MET A 167 15.94 -5.14 25.22
N ARG A 168 14.85 -5.69 25.75
CA ARG A 168 14.76 -6.18 27.13
C ARG A 168 15.41 -7.55 27.34
N ARG A 169 15.60 -8.33 26.27
CA ARG A 169 16.37 -9.58 26.23
C ARG A 169 17.68 -9.43 25.47
N ARG A 170 18.32 -8.26 25.48
CA ARG A 170 19.77 -8.26 25.25
C ARG A 170 20.39 -9.06 26.40
N PRO A 171 21.07 -10.19 26.15
CA PRO A 171 22.04 -10.66 27.12
C PRO A 171 22.99 -9.48 27.33
N LYS A 172 23.36 -9.17 28.58
CA LYS A 172 24.72 -8.63 28.79
C LYS A 172 25.63 -9.57 28.01
N GLU A 173 26.38 -9.04 27.04
CA GLU A 173 27.36 -9.84 26.31
C GLU A 173 28.07 -10.75 27.33
N PRO A 174 28.12 -12.08 27.14
CA PRO A 174 29.14 -12.84 27.83
C PRO A 174 30.46 -12.20 27.40
N GLU A 175 31.22 -11.71 28.38
CA GLU A 175 32.52 -11.10 28.18
C GLU A 175 33.30 -11.92 27.15
N SER A 176 33.60 -11.30 26.01
CA SER A 176 34.34 -11.97 24.96
C SER A 176 35.68 -12.46 25.54
N PRO A 177 36.12 -13.70 25.24
CA PRO A 177 37.33 -14.28 25.81
C PRO A 177 38.62 -13.50 25.46
N VAL A 178 38.53 -12.55 24.53
CA VAL A 178 39.60 -11.63 24.16
C VAL A 178 40.02 -10.74 25.33
N LYS A 179 39.10 -10.40 26.25
CA LYS A 179 39.43 -9.57 27.42
C LYS A 179 40.13 -10.36 28.53
N LYS A 180 39.98 -11.69 28.57
CA LYS A 180 40.68 -12.55 29.51
C LYS A 180 42.14 -12.79 29.14
N LEU A 181 42.52 -12.78 27.86
CA LEU A 181 43.93 -12.92 27.50
C LEU A 181 44.76 -11.68 27.88
N ALA A 182 44.19 -10.48 27.73
CA ALA A 182 44.87 -9.23 28.13
C ALA A 182 45.13 -9.14 29.64
N ASP A 183 44.21 -9.67 30.46
CA ASP A 183 44.31 -9.66 31.92
C ASP A 183 45.26 -10.76 32.47
N ILE A 184 45.68 -11.72 31.63
CA ILE A 184 46.65 -12.76 31.99
C ILE A 184 48.08 -12.33 31.61
N GLU A 185 48.26 -11.60 30.50
CA GLU A 185 49.57 -11.01 30.15
C GLU A 185 50.03 -9.95 31.15
N ASP A 186 49.10 -9.16 31.71
CA ASP A 186 49.41 -8.10 32.69
C ASP A 186 49.71 -8.64 34.11
N ALA A 187 49.50 -9.95 34.37
CA ALA A 187 49.69 -10.57 35.67
C ALA A 187 51.03 -11.34 35.84
N GLU A 188 51.83 -11.50 34.77
CA GLU A 188 53.08 -12.30 34.78
C GLU A 188 54.36 -11.45 34.67
N ILE A 189 54.39 -10.26 35.27
CA ILE A 189 55.66 -9.54 35.51
C ILE A 189 55.69 -9.07 36.97
N ILE A 190 56.11 -9.98 37.84
CA ILE A 190 56.71 -9.64 39.14
C ILE A 190 58.06 -10.35 39.16
N ASP A 191 59.12 -9.58 38.97
CA ASP A 191 60.49 -9.89 39.39
C ASP A 191 60.96 -8.70 40.25
#